data_AF-A0AAP2H794-F1
#
_entry.id   AF-A0AAP2H794-F1
#
_cell.length_a   1.000
_cell.length_b   1.000
_cell.length_c   1.000
_cell.angle_alpha   90.00
_cell.angle_beta   90.00
_cell.angle_gamma   90.00
#
_symmetry.space_group_name_H-M   'P 1'
#
loop_
_entity.id
_entity.type
_entity.pdbx_description
1 polymer ?
#
loop_
_entity_poly.entity_id
_entity_poly.type
_entity_poly.pdbx_seq_one_letter_code
_entity_poly.pdbx_strand_id
1 'polypeptide(L)'
;MGTTQGTTGTLSSVEPWKPKAVSIPTLVANISPSFSAISQQVEAAKSAGLDQLVGIGLRKALEFLVKDFAISGNREAADDIRSQTLSACINNYVLDENVKQCAARAAWLGNDETHYLRKWDTKDVEDLKVLVQLTTNWIDNVLLTRKYLAEMPKS
;
A
#
# COMPACT_ATOMS: atom_id res chain seq x y z
N MET A 1 -38.36 33.67 -31.50
CA MET A 1 -38.68 33.59 -30.06
C MET A 1 -38.19 32.25 -29.55
N GLY A 2 -37.22 32.24 -28.63
CA GLY A 2 -36.72 31.04 -27.98
C GLY A 2 -36.12 31.43 -26.64
N THR A 3 -36.88 31.21 -25.57
CA THR A 3 -36.47 31.53 -24.19
C THR A 3 -35.68 30.37 -23.62
N THR A 4 -34.40 30.59 -23.33
CA THR A 4 -33.55 29.67 -22.57
C THR A 4 -33.94 29.71 -21.10
N GLN A 5 -34.57 28.64 -20.60
CA GLN A 5 -34.78 28.47 -19.15
C GLN A 5 -33.44 28.08 -18.51
N GLY A 6 -32.82 29.03 -17.80
CA GLY A 6 -31.68 28.74 -16.96
C GLY A 6 -32.13 27.98 -15.71
N THR A 7 -31.78 26.71 -15.61
CA THR A 7 -31.93 25.95 -14.36
C THR A 7 -30.96 26.50 -13.31
N THR A 8 -31.49 27.09 -12.26
CA THR A 8 -30.73 27.54 -11.09
C THR A 8 -30.41 26.34 -10.20
N GLY A 9 -29.15 25.87 -10.26
CA GLY A 9 -28.64 24.90 -9.28
C GLY A 9 -28.42 25.58 -7.93
N THR A 10 -28.88 24.94 -6.85
CA THR A 10 -28.60 25.36 -5.46
C THR A 10 -27.51 24.48 -4.88
N LEU A 11 -26.51 25.11 -4.26
CA LEU A 11 -25.43 24.41 -3.56
C LEU A 11 -26.01 23.82 -2.26
N SER A 12 -26.09 22.50 -2.16
CA SER A 12 -26.72 21.81 -1.03
C SER A 12 -25.85 21.76 0.23
N SER A 13 -24.52 21.73 0.08
CA SER A 13 -23.58 21.86 1.21
C SER A 13 -22.15 22.15 0.72
N VAL A 14 -21.34 22.70 1.62
CA VAL A 14 -19.87 22.80 1.50
C VAL A 14 -19.29 22.49 2.86
N GLU A 15 -18.69 21.31 2.98
CA GLU A 15 -17.98 20.92 4.19
C GLU A 15 -16.53 20.56 3.84
N PRO A 16 -15.56 20.86 4.73
CA PRO A 16 -14.20 20.38 4.56
C PRO A 16 -14.19 18.86 4.69
N TRP A 17 -14.06 18.16 3.57
CA TRP A 17 -13.88 16.71 3.61
C TRP A 17 -12.45 16.39 4.05
N LYS A 18 -12.33 15.79 5.23
CA LYS A 18 -11.07 15.26 5.75
C LYS A 18 -11.16 13.74 5.81
N PRO A 19 -10.44 13.03 4.93
CA PRO A 19 -10.38 11.58 5.04
C PRO A 19 -9.71 11.17 6.35
N LYS A 20 -10.12 10.01 6.88
CA LYS A 20 -9.54 9.47 8.11
C LYS A 20 -8.03 9.30 7.94
N ALA A 21 -7.26 9.76 8.93
CA ALA A 21 -5.82 9.57 8.91
C ALA A 21 -5.48 8.09 9.04
N VAL A 22 -4.61 7.59 8.17
CA VAL A 22 -4.11 6.21 8.24
C VAL A 22 -3.00 6.16 9.28
N SER A 23 -3.15 5.30 10.29
CA SER A 23 -2.09 5.06 11.28
C SER A 23 -1.06 4.10 10.68
N ILE A 24 0.14 4.61 10.43
CA ILE A 24 1.26 3.84 9.89
C ILE A 24 2.38 3.84 10.94
N PRO A 25 2.99 2.67 11.24
CA PRO A 25 4.10 2.61 12.18
C PRO A 25 5.26 3.53 11.77
N THR A 26 5.87 4.20 12.75
CA THR A 26 6.89 5.23 12.50
C THR A 26 8.09 4.69 11.72
N LEU A 27 8.57 3.47 12.04
CA LEU A 27 9.70 2.89 11.32
C LEU A 27 9.37 2.63 9.85
N VAL A 28 8.15 2.15 9.57
CA VAL A 28 7.65 1.98 8.20
C VAL A 28 7.54 3.31 7.47
N ALA A 29 6.94 4.31 8.11
CA ALA A 29 6.79 5.65 7.52
C ALA A 29 8.14 6.30 7.17
N ASN A 30 9.16 6.05 8.00
CA ASN A 30 10.52 6.56 7.78
C ASN A 30 11.21 5.89 6.58
N ILE A 31 11.03 4.57 6.40
CA ILE A 31 11.66 3.87 5.26
C ILE A 31 10.88 4.06 3.95
N SER A 32 9.57 4.26 4.01
CA SER A 32 8.71 4.42 2.84
C SER A 32 7.70 5.57 2.99
N PRO A 33 8.14 6.83 2.84
CA PRO A 33 7.24 7.99 2.83
C PRO A 33 6.21 7.93 1.70
N SER A 34 6.60 7.40 0.54
CA SER A 34 5.72 7.22 -0.62
C SER A 34 4.58 6.24 -0.34
N PHE A 35 4.86 5.10 0.34
CA PHE A 35 3.82 4.20 0.81
C PHE A 35 2.81 4.91 1.72
N SER A 36 3.31 5.77 2.61
CA SER A 36 2.46 6.53 3.54
C SER A 36 1.54 7.51 2.81
N ALA A 37 2.09 8.24 1.84
CA ALA A 37 1.32 9.17 1.00
C ALA A 37 0.25 8.44 0.17
N ILE A 38 0.61 7.31 -0.47
CA ILE A 38 -0.34 6.52 -1.27
C ILE A 38 -1.43 5.94 -0.38
N SER A 39 -1.08 5.40 0.79
CA SER A 39 -2.06 4.83 1.73
C SER A 39 -3.08 5.87 2.19
N GLN A 40 -2.63 7.11 2.42
CA GLN A 40 -3.54 8.21 2.77
C GLN A 40 -4.48 8.57 1.61
N GLN A 41 -4.01 8.53 0.36
CA GLN A 41 -4.84 8.74 -0.83
C GLN A 41 -5.82 7.58 -1.06
N VAL A 42 -5.43 6.34 -0.75
CA VAL A 42 -6.32 5.17 -0.81
C VAL A 42 -7.47 5.31 0.19
N GLU A 43 -7.19 5.71 1.42
CA GLU A 43 -8.24 5.92 2.43
C GLU A 43 -9.17 7.08 2.06
N ALA A 44 -8.63 8.11 1.40
CA ALA A 44 -9.40 9.18 0.79
C ALA A 44 -10.32 8.66 -0.32
N ALA A 45 -9.79 7.90 -1.27
CA ALA A 45 -10.57 7.29 -2.34
C ALA A 45 -11.69 6.39 -1.79
N LYS A 46 -11.39 5.55 -0.78
CA LYS A 46 -12.37 4.71 -0.09
C LYS A 46 -13.47 5.55 0.56
N SER A 47 -13.10 6.61 1.28
CA SER A 47 -14.06 7.50 1.94
C SER A 47 -14.94 8.28 0.95
N ALA A 48 -14.51 8.41 -0.30
CA ALA A 48 -15.25 9.02 -1.39
C ALA A 48 -16.04 8.00 -2.25
N GLY A 49 -16.03 6.70 -1.90
CA GLY A 49 -16.71 5.65 -2.67
C GLY A 49 -16.07 5.36 -4.03
N LEU A 50 -14.78 5.66 -4.21
CA LEU A 50 -14.03 5.44 -5.45
C LEU A 50 -13.45 4.03 -5.49
N ASP A 51 -14.29 3.00 -5.38
CA ASP A 51 -13.90 1.61 -5.14
C ASP A 51 -12.95 1.05 -6.21
N GLN A 52 -13.13 1.45 -7.47
CA GLN A 52 -12.26 1.06 -8.59
C GLN A 52 -10.82 1.59 -8.47
N LEU A 53 -10.58 2.61 -7.65
CA LEU A 53 -9.24 3.18 -7.41
C LEU A 53 -8.57 2.61 -6.17
N VAL A 54 -9.34 2.07 -5.22
CA VAL A 54 -8.83 1.54 -3.95
C VAL A 54 -7.89 0.37 -4.21
N GLY A 55 -8.30 -0.61 -5.00
CA GLY A 55 -7.49 -1.80 -5.33
C GLY A 55 -6.18 -1.44 -6.05
N ILE A 56 -6.27 -0.57 -7.05
CA ILE A 56 -5.10 -0.06 -7.80
C ILE A 56 -4.13 0.68 -6.87
N GLY A 57 -4.66 1.53 -5.99
CA GLY A 57 -3.87 2.27 -5.02
C GLY A 57 -3.19 1.36 -4.00
N LEU A 58 -3.88 0.32 -3.50
CA LEU A 58 -3.29 -0.69 -2.61
C LEU A 58 -2.17 -1.48 -3.29
N ARG A 59 -2.36 -1.87 -4.56
CA ARG A 59 -1.33 -2.57 -5.34
C ARG A 59 -0.08 -1.70 -5.53
N LYS A 60 -0.26 -0.39 -5.77
CA LYS A 60 0.83 0.57 -5.85
C LYS A 60 1.51 0.76 -4.49
N ALA A 61 0.73 0.93 -3.41
CA ALA A 61 1.24 1.11 -2.06
C ALA A 61 2.15 -0.07 -1.65
N LEU A 62 1.68 -1.30 -1.89
CA LEU A 62 2.44 -2.52 -1.61
C LEU A 62 3.80 -2.54 -2.33
N GLU A 63 3.86 -2.08 -3.58
CA GLU A 63 5.10 -2.08 -4.34
C GLU A 63 6.16 -1.16 -3.73
N PHE A 64 5.77 0.05 -3.36
CA PHE A 64 6.66 0.99 -2.68
C PHE A 64 7.12 0.42 -1.34
N LEU A 65 6.19 -0.07 -0.52
CA LEU A 65 6.50 -0.62 0.80
C LEU A 65 7.54 -1.75 0.73
N VAL A 66 7.31 -2.74 -0.13
CA VAL A 66 8.15 -3.93 -0.22
C VAL A 66 9.51 -3.61 -0.82
N LYS A 67 9.56 -2.79 -1.88
CA LYS A 67 10.85 -2.39 -2.50
C LYS A 67 11.66 -1.52 -1.55
N ASP A 68 11.05 -0.55 -0.88
CA ASP A 68 11.75 0.31 0.08
C ASP A 68 12.27 -0.50 1.27
N PHE A 69 11.48 -1.48 1.77
CA PHE A 69 11.94 -2.41 2.79
C PHE A 69 13.13 -3.27 2.32
N ALA A 70 13.07 -3.82 1.11
CA ALA A 70 14.17 -4.58 0.53
C ALA A 70 15.45 -3.74 0.39
N ILE A 71 15.33 -2.49 -0.08
CA ILE A 71 16.44 -1.54 -0.20
C ILE A 71 17.02 -1.19 1.17
N SER A 72 16.17 -1.06 2.20
CA SER A 72 16.63 -0.78 3.56
C SER A 72 17.57 -1.86 4.11
N GLY A 73 17.38 -3.12 3.68
CA GLY A 73 18.23 -4.25 4.04
C GLY A 73 19.43 -4.48 3.09
N ASN A 74 19.34 -4.03 1.84
CA ASN A 74 20.35 -4.28 0.79
C ASN A 74 20.61 -3.02 -0.04
N ARG A 75 21.23 -2.00 0.56
CA ARG A 75 21.44 -0.69 -0.09
C ARG A 75 22.24 -0.75 -1.39
N GLU A 76 23.17 -1.70 -1.50
CA GLU A 76 24.01 -1.88 -2.69
C GLU A 76 23.22 -2.39 -3.91
N ALA A 77 22.12 -3.12 -3.68
CA ALA A 77 21.26 -3.66 -4.72
C ALA A 77 20.10 -2.72 -5.08
N ALA A 78 20.14 -1.44 -4.67
CA ALA A 78 18.97 -0.57 -4.75
C ALA A 78 18.45 -0.35 -6.18
N ASP A 79 19.34 -0.16 -7.15
CA ASP A 79 18.94 0.05 -8.54
C ASP A 79 18.37 -1.21 -9.19
N ASP A 80 18.95 -2.38 -8.85
CA ASP A 80 18.43 -3.67 -9.27
C ASP A 80 17.02 -3.91 -8.71
N ILE A 81 16.82 -3.71 -7.40
CA ILE A 81 15.51 -3.85 -6.73
C ILE A 81 14.44 -2.94 -7.37
N ARG A 82 14.80 -1.70 -7.72
CA ARG A 82 13.86 -0.76 -8.36
C ARG A 82 13.41 -1.27 -9.73
N SER A 83 14.33 -1.84 -10.51
CA SER A 83 14.09 -2.34 -11.86
C SER A 83 13.29 -3.65 -11.91
N GLN A 84 13.36 -4.46 -10.85
CA GLN A 84 12.68 -5.74 -10.79
C GLN A 84 11.17 -5.63 -10.64
N THR A 85 10.46 -6.66 -11.09
CA THR A 85 9.03 -6.84 -10.79
C THR A 85 8.82 -7.04 -9.29
N LEU A 86 7.65 -6.70 -8.77
CA LEU A 86 7.33 -6.89 -7.35
C LEU A 86 7.53 -8.36 -6.91
N SER A 87 7.06 -9.33 -7.72
CA SER A 87 7.22 -10.75 -7.40
C SER A 87 8.69 -11.19 -7.33
N ALA A 88 9.53 -10.72 -8.25
CA ALA A 88 10.96 -11.01 -8.23
C ALA A 88 11.64 -10.38 -6.99
N CYS A 89 11.31 -9.12 -6.69
CA CYS A 89 11.81 -8.43 -5.50
C CYS A 89 11.46 -9.19 -4.21
N ILE A 90 10.21 -9.67 -4.08
CA ILE A 90 9.75 -10.45 -2.92
C ILE A 90 10.57 -11.74 -2.79
N ASN A 91 10.75 -12.47 -3.89
CA ASN A 91 11.45 -13.75 -3.85
C ASN A 91 12.93 -13.61 -3.50
N ASN A 92 13.59 -12.59 -4.07
CA ASN A 92 15.04 -12.44 -4.04
C ASN A 92 15.56 -11.66 -2.82
N TYR A 93 14.83 -10.66 -2.32
CA TYR A 93 15.34 -9.75 -1.28
C TYR A 93 14.57 -9.76 0.04
N VAL A 94 13.36 -10.33 0.07
CA VAL A 94 12.60 -10.45 1.33
C VAL A 94 12.97 -11.77 1.99
N LEU A 95 13.72 -11.70 3.09
CA LEU A 95 14.17 -12.90 3.81
C LEU A 95 13.22 -13.35 4.92
N ASP A 96 12.49 -12.42 5.53
CA ASP A 96 11.49 -12.77 6.54
C ASP A 96 10.31 -13.48 5.89
N GLU A 97 10.02 -14.70 6.37
CA GLU A 97 9.04 -15.58 5.75
C GLU A 97 7.61 -15.02 5.88
N ASN A 98 7.27 -14.38 7.00
CA ASN A 98 5.94 -13.80 7.17
C ASN A 98 5.73 -12.61 6.23
N VAL A 99 6.73 -11.73 6.10
CA VAL A 99 6.69 -10.63 5.13
C VAL A 99 6.56 -11.19 3.71
N LYS A 100 7.39 -12.18 3.34
CA LYS A 100 7.38 -12.78 2.00
C LYS A 100 6.02 -13.38 1.66
N GLN A 101 5.46 -14.19 2.54
CA GLN A 101 4.18 -14.88 2.32
C GLN A 101 3.00 -13.90 2.23
N CYS A 102 2.95 -12.88 3.08
CA CYS A 102 1.89 -11.87 3.03
C CYS A 102 2.01 -10.99 1.77
N ALA A 103 3.22 -10.51 1.47
CA ALA A 103 3.48 -9.66 0.31
C ALA A 103 3.19 -10.39 -1.01
N ALA A 104 3.54 -11.67 -1.13
CA ALA A 104 3.27 -12.46 -2.33
C ALA A 104 1.76 -12.61 -2.61
N ARG A 105 0.96 -12.89 -1.57
CA ARG A 105 -0.50 -12.96 -1.69
C ARG A 105 -1.11 -11.61 -2.02
N ALA A 106 -0.64 -10.54 -1.37
CA ALA A 106 -1.08 -9.18 -1.65
C ALA A 106 -0.75 -8.76 -3.09
N ALA A 107 0.43 -9.13 -3.60
CA ALA A 107 0.85 -8.84 -4.97
C ALA A 107 -0.04 -9.57 -5.98
N TRP A 108 -0.38 -10.82 -5.71
CA TRP A 108 -1.26 -11.58 -6.60
C TRP A 108 -2.68 -11.02 -6.61
N LEU A 109 -3.28 -10.79 -5.43
CA LEU A 109 -4.63 -10.24 -5.34
C LEU A 109 -4.71 -8.81 -5.88
N GLY A 110 -3.68 -7.99 -5.63
CA GLY A 110 -3.60 -6.64 -6.19
C GLY A 110 -3.42 -6.61 -7.71
N ASN A 111 -2.89 -7.67 -8.32
CA ASN A 111 -2.91 -7.78 -9.78
C ASN A 111 -4.33 -8.00 -10.29
N ASP A 112 -5.17 -8.78 -9.59
CA ASP A 112 -6.57 -9.01 -9.99
C ASP A 112 -7.41 -7.70 -9.97
N GLU A 113 -7.06 -6.73 -9.13
CA GLU A 113 -7.70 -5.40 -9.11
C GLU A 113 -7.34 -4.51 -10.31
N THR A 114 -6.35 -4.90 -11.11
CA THR A 114 -5.89 -4.14 -12.30
C THR A 114 -6.19 -4.84 -13.62
N HIS A 115 -6.48 -6.13 -13.60
CA HIS A 115 -6.70 -6.93 -14.81
C HIS A 115 -8.18 -7.07 -15.12
N TYR A 116 -8.51 -7.20 -16.41
CA TYR A 116 -9.89 -7.39 -16.87
C TYR A 116 -10.52 -8.70 -16.35
N LEU A 117 -9.71 -9.75 -16.19
CA LEU A 117 -10.14 -11.04 -15.65
C LEU A 117 -9.56 -11.24 -14.26
N ARG A 118 -10.44 -11.47 -13.27
CA ARG A 118 -10.03 -11.89 -11.93
C ARG A 118 -9.76 -13.39 -11.90
N LYS A 119 -8.72 -13.78 -11.17
CA LYS A 119 -8.36 -15.19 -10.95
C LYS A 119 -8.97 -15.73 -9.67
N TRP A 120 -9.20 -14.86 -8.68
CA TRP A 120 -9.88 -15.18 -7.43
C TRP A 120 -11.23 -14.48 -7.38
N ASP A 121 -12.30 -15.26 -7.51
CA ASP A 121 -13.69 -14.81 -7.42
C ASP A 121 -14.19 -14.74 -5.97
N THR A 122 -13.59 -15.50 -5.06
CA THR A 122 -13.93 -15.54 -3.62
C THR A 122 -13.24 -14.47 -2.78
N LYS A 123 -12.43 -13.60 -3.38
CA LYS A 123 -11.62 -12.59 -2.70
C LYS A 123 -11.81 -11.20 -3.30
N ASP A 124 -11.70 -10.18 -2.45
CA ASP A 124 -11.98 -8.80 -2.85
C ASP A 124 -10.92 -7.79 -2.36
N VAL A 125 -11.22 -6.50 -2.55
CA VAL A 125 -10.35 -5.38 -2.16
C VAL A 125 -10.16 -5.27 -0.64
N GLU A 126 -11.08 -5.77 0.17
CA GLU A 126 -10.94 -5.77 1.63
C GLU A 126 -9.95 -6.87 2.06
N ASP A 127 -9.98 -8.04 1.42
CA ASP A 127 -8.92 -9.05 1.62
C ASP A 127 -7.53 -8.49 1.23
N LEU A 128 -7.45 -7.73 0.14
CA LEU A 128 -6.21 -7.05 -0.25
C LEU A 128 -5.75 -6.03 0.80
N LYS A 129 -6.68 -5.23 1.34
CA LYS A 129 -6.39 -4.27 2.41
C LYS A 129 -5.82 -4.98 3.64
N VAL A 130 -6.41 -6.11 4.04
CA VAL A 130 -5.91 -6.93 5.16
C VAL A 130 -4.50 -7.46 4.88
N LEU A 131 -4.23 -7.97 3.68
CA LEU A 131 -2.90 -8.48 3.32
C LEU A 131 -1.83 -7.38 3.29
N VAL A 132 -2.15 -6.19 2.79
CA VAL A 132 -1.26 -5.03 2.86
C VAL A 132 -0.99 -4.63 4.31
N GLN A 133 -2.02 -4.59 5.16
CA GLN A 133 -1.85 -4.30 6.59
C GLN A 133 -0.98 -5.34 7.30
N LEU A 134 -1.19 -6.63 7.04
CA LEU A 134 -0.35 -7.70 7.59
C LEU A 134 1.11 -7.54 7.16
N THR A 135 1.33 -7.24 5.88
CA THR A 135 2.69 -7.00 5.34
C THR A 135 3.35 -5.82 6.05
N THR A 136 2.64 -4.72 6.24
CA THR A 136 3.11 -3.55 7.00
C THR A 136 3.50 -3.91 8.44
N ASN A 137 2.64 -4.65 9.14
CA ASN A 137 2.89 -5.04 10.53
C ASN A 137 4.11 -5.95 10.67
N TRP A 138 4.28 -6.92 9.77
CA TRP A 138 5.45 -7.79 9.79
C TRP A 138 6.74 -7.04 9.47
N ILE A 139 6.70 -6.10 8.51
CA ILE A 139 7.85 -5.23 8.24
C ILE A 139 8.21 -4.42 9.48
N ASP A 140 7.24 -3.80 10.15
CA ASP A 140 7.49 -3.04 11.37
C ASP A 140 8.13 -3.90 12.47
N ASN A 141 7.59 -5.11 12.70
CA ASN A 141 8.17 -6.07 13.63
C ASN A 141 9.63 -6.41 13.29
N VAL A 142 9.95 -6.63 12.01
CA VAL A 142 11.32 -6.90 11.56
C VAL A 142 12.22 -5.69 11.80
N LEU A 143 11.79 -4.49 11.45
CA LEU A 143 12.56 -3.26 11.66
C LEU A 143 12.81 -2.99 13.15
N LEU A 144 11.79 -3.17 14.00
CA LEU A 144 11.89 -2.99 15.44
C LEU A 144 12.83 -4.04 16.06
N THR A 145 12.74 -5.30 15.62
CA THR A 145 13.64 -6.36 16.04
C THR A 145 15.09 -6.03 15.69
N ARG A 146 15.36 -5.60 14.45
CA ARG A 146 16.70 -5.18 14.00
C ARG A 146 17.25 -4.05 14.85
N LYS A 147 16.42 -3.05 15.16
CA LYS A 147 16.78 -1.92 16.03
C LYS A 147 17.26 -2.42 17.39
N TYR A 148 16.45 -3.22 18.10
CA TYR A 148 16.81 -3.69 19.43
C TYR A 148 18.01 -4.64 19.44
N LEU A 149 18.17 -5.49 18.44
CA LEU A 149 19.36 -6.34 18.33
C LEU A 149 20.65 -5.53 18.13
N ALA A 150 20.58 -4.38 17.46
CA ALA A 150 21.70 -3.47 17.29
C ALA A 150 21.99 -2.65 18.55
N GLU A 151 20.95 -2.20 19.26
CA GLU A 151 21.07 -1.43 20.51
C GLU A 151 21.46 -2.29 21.72
N MET A 152 21.15 -3.59 21.69
CA MET A 152 21.39 -4.55 22.79
C MET A 152 22.12 -5.81 22.28
N PRO A 153 23.39 -5.70 21.85
CA PRO A 153 24.15 -6.86 21.36
C PRO A 153 24.39 -7.87 22.48
N LYS A 154 24.36 -9.16 22.14
CA LYS A 154 24.76 -10.22 23.09
C LYS A 154 26.25 -10.07 23.38
N SER A 155 26.59 -10.02 24.67
CA SER A 155 27.94 -10.07 25.22
C SER A 155 28.67 -11.35 24.82
#